data_AF-A0A936GFC1-F1
#
_entry.id   AF-A0A936GFC1-F1
#
_cell.length_a   1.000
_cell.length_b   1.000
_cell.length_c   1.000
_cell.angle_alpha   90.00
_cell.angle_beta   90.00
_cell.angle_gamma   90.00
#
_symmetry.space_group_name_H-M   'P 1'
#
loop_
_entity.id
_entity.type
_entity.pdbx_description
1 polymer ?
#
loop_
_entity_poly.entity_id
_entity_poly.type
_entity_poly.pdbx_seq_one_letter_code
_entity_poly.pdbx_strand_id
1 'polypeptide(L)'
;MGSKSAKTELSSSYSRCEQYFIVKSDYRYENKHHAGTAETTVYTEIQTPNTNANGLVSVEIGGKIGFSSIDWANGPYFIKTETDPSGGTDYSISSVTQLLSVPYALYAKTAGSSIPGPKGDTGEQGEAGKDGINGIDGKSAYQTWLDAGNMGSETEFIASLKGTKGEKGEPGTPGDKGDAGTGLTNRGEWVSGSIYKSGEYTFAASASNAAINSMWIYQGNGTTTSTISPALDSENWVEFTAPSGPKGDTGAQDRKELKETKVNKV
;
A
#
# COMPACT_ATOMS: atom_id res chain seq x y z
N MET A 1 16.51 15.35 -14.10
CA MET A 1 16.59 14.00 -14.70
C MET A 1 16.95 13.03 -13.58
N GLY A 2 16.22 11.93 -13.45
CA GLY A 2 16.16 11.10 -12.24
C GLY A 2 17.46 10.38 -11.88
N SER A 3 17.87 10.53 -10.61
CA SER A 3 19.05 9.92 -10.00
C SER A 3 18.84 8.42 -9.77
N LYS A 4 19.84 7.59 -10.13
CA LYS A 4 19.93 6.21 -9.64
C LYS A 4 21.10 6.11 -8.67
N SER A 5 20.78 5.76 -7.42
CA SER A 5 21.70 5.55 -6.30
C SER A 5 22.04 4.06 -6.22
N ALA A 6 23.33 3.72 -6.10
CA ALA A 6 23.79 2.38 -5.75
C ALA A 6 24.12 2.35 -4.25
N LYS A 7 23.55 1.39 -3.51
CA LYS A 7 23.75 1.22 -2.06
C LYS A 7 24.86 0.19 -1.80
N THR A 8 25.78 0.50 -0.90
CA THR A 8 26.70 -0.47 -0.28
C THR A 8 26.90 -0.03 1.17
N GLU A 9 26.67 -0.93 2.13
CA GLU A 9 26.74 -0.66 3.57
C GLU A 9 28.17 -0.89 4.09
N LEU A 10 28.80 0.14 4.68
CA LEU A 10 30.04 0.00 5.45
C LEU A 10 30.00 0.93 6.68
N SER A 11 30.37 0.39 7.84
CA SER A 11 30.31 1.05 9.15
C SER A 11 31.65 1.67 9.56
N SER A 12 31.54 2.87 10.14
CA SER A 12 32.55 3.66 10.89
C SER A 12 33.36 4.69 10.11
N SER A 13 33.60 5.78 10.83
CA SER A 13 33.83 7.15 10.41
C SER A 13 35.18 7.35 9.70
N TYR A 14 35.18 8.11 8.60
CA TYR A 14 36.29 8.42 7.69
C TYR A 14 36.66 7.33 6.69
N SER A 15 35.76 7.02 5.76
CA SER A 15 36.11 6.24 4.56
C SER A 15 36.66 7.18 3.48
N ARG A 16 37.98 7.13 3.22
CA ARG A 16 38.53 7.73 2.00
C ARG A 16 38.25 6.77 0.85
N CYS A 17 37.63 7.29 -0.21
CA CYS A 17 37.26 6.49 -1.37
C CYS A 17 38.15 6.96 -2.53
N GLU A 18 39.20 6.21 -2.87
CA GLU A 18 39.90 6.42 -4.14
C GLU A 18 39.18 5.66 -5.24
N GLN A 19 38.39 6.37 -6.02
CA GLN A 19 37.79 5.80 -7.22
C GLN A 19 38.71 6.00 -8.42
N TYR A 20 39.49 4.97 -8.72
CA TYR A 20 40.26 4.92 -9.96
C TYR A 20 39.31 4.69 -11.15
N PHE A 21 39.04 5.73 -11.94
CA PHE A 21 38.22 5.61 -13.15
C PHE A 21 38.99 4.94 -14.31
N ILE A 22 39.30 3.67 -14.16
CA ILE A 22 39.93 2.90 -15.23
C ILE A 22 38.86 2.52 -16.24
N VAL A 23 38.74 3.31 -17.30
CA VAL A 23 38.03 2.88 -18.51
C VAL A 23 38.83 1.77 -19.16
N LYS A 24 38.29 0.56 -19.10
CA LYS A 24 38.89 -0.59 -19.78
C LYS A 24 38.26 -0.72 -21.15
N SER A 25 39.04 -0.52 -22.21
CA SER A 25 38.54 -0.63 -23.58
C SER A 25 38.18 -2.05 -24.02
N ASP A 26 38.53 -3.11 -23.27
CA ASP A 26 38.25 -4.47 -23.68
C ASP A 26 38.05 -5.42 -22.48
N TYR A 27 36.85 -6.00 -22.36
CA TYR A 27 36.66 -7.29 -21.69
C TYR A 27 35.91 -8.20 -22.67
N ARG A 28 36.66 -9.01 -23.42
CA ARG A 28 36.10 -10.25 -23.98
C ARG A 28 36.20 -11.31 -22.90
N TYR A 29 35.06 -11.81 -22.42
CA TYR A 29 35.04 -13.06 -21.65
C TYR A 29 35.32 -14.20 -22.62
N GLU A 30 36.56 -14.67 -22.67
CA GLU A 30 36.87 -15.98 -23.20
C GLU A 30 37.60 -16.79 -22.13
N ASN A 31 36.92 -17.83 -21.67
CA ASN A 31 37.52 -18.85 -20.83
C ASN A 31 38.56 -19.60 -21.67
N LYS A 32 39.83 -19.16 -21.61
CA LYS A 32 41.05 -19.96 -21.82
C LYS A 32 42.29 -19.08 -21.67
N HIS A 33 43.27 -19.60 -20.93
CA HIS A 33 44.64 -19.10 -20.84
C HIS A 33 45.13 -18.50 -22.16
N HIS A 34 45.40 -17.18 -22.20
CA HIS A 34 46.43 -16.52 -23.02
C HIS A 34 46.53 -15.03 -22.63
N ALA A 35 47.76 -14.50 -22.75
CA ALA A 35 48.18 -13.18 -22.30
C ALA A 35 47.72 -12.00 -23.21
N GLY A 36 47.65 -10.79 -22.63
CA GLY A 36 47.51 -9.48 -23.31
C GLY A 36 46.09 -8.90 -23.16
N THR A 37 45.85 -7.67 -22.69
CA THR A 37 46.49 -6.36 -22.98
C THR A 37 46.55 -5.44 -21.74
N ALA A 38 47.42 -4.42 -21.76
CA ALA A 38 47.63 -3.49 -20.65
C ALA A 38 46.40 -2.59 -20.38
N GLU A 39 46.02 -2.45 -19.11
CA GLU A 39 44.93 -1.58 -18.65
C GLU A 39 45.28 -0.11 -18.94
N THR A 40 44.49 0.57 -19.78
CA THR A 40 44.71 1.99 -20.08
C THR A 40 43.75 2.84 -19.24
N THR A 41 44.27 3.55 -18.24
CA THR A 41 43.46 4.49 -17.44
C THR A 41 43.23 5.77 -18.24
N VAL A 42 41.96 6.13 -18.51
CA VAL A 42 41.64 7.36 -19.27
C VAL A 42 41.18 8.53 -18.38
N TYR A 43 40.83 8.26 -17.12
CA TYR A 43 40.53 9.28 -16.11
C TYR A 43 40.78 8.73 -14.71
N THR A 44 41.04 9.58 -13.72
CA THR A 44 41.14 9.15 -12.32
C THR A 44 40.78 10.31 -11.42
N GLU A 45 40.10 10.04 -10.32
CA GLU A 45 39.82 11.06 -9.31
C GLU A 45 39.82 10.46 -7.90
N ILE A 46 40.25 11.27 -6.94
CA ILE A 46 40.31 10.89 -5.54
C ILE A 46 39.28 11.72 -4.78
N GLN A 47 38.44 11.05 -3.97
CA GLN A 47 37.41 11.70 -3.18
C GLN A 47 37.50 11.29 -1.70
N THR A 48 37.26 12.25 -0.81
CA THR A 48 37.27 12.02 0.65
C THR A 48 35.91 12.38 1.25
N PRO A 49 34.83 11.70 0.84
CA PRO A 49 33.49 11.99 1.35
C PRO A 49 33.34 11.48 2.79
N ASN A 50 32.54 12.18 3.59
CA ASN A 50 32.18 11.71 4.92
C ASN A 50 30.89 10.88 4.86
N THR A 51 30.88 9.77 5.57
CA THR A 51 29.70 8.95 5.80
C THR A 51 28.69 9.71 6.66
N ASN A 52 27.41 9.67 6.32
CA ASN A 52 26.36 10.23 7.17
C ASN A 52 26.08 9.30 8.38
N ALA A 53 25.22 9.75 9.30
CA ALA A 53 24.86 8.99 10.51
C ALA A 53 24.27 7.59 10.23
N ASN A 54 23.84 7.31 9.00
CA ASN A 54 23.27 6.03 8.58
C ASN A 54 24.26 5.14 7.82
N GLY A 55 25.55 5.46 7.79
CA GLY A 55 26.53 4.65 7.05
C GLY A 55 26.53 4.92 5.54
N LEU A 56 25.86 5.97 5.05
CA LEU A 56 25.77 6.28 3.63
C LEU A 56 26.81 7.32 3.18
N VAL A 57 27.43 7.04 2.06
CA VAL A 57 28.33 7.94 1.34
C VAL A 57 27.71 8.29 -0.01
N SER A 58 27.64 9.58 -0.35
CA SER A 58 27.21 10.05 -1.68
C SER A 58 28.37 10.73 -2.36
N VAL A 59 28.66 10.33 -3.59
CA VAL A 59 29.81 10.76 -4.37
C VAL A 59 29.35 11.11 -5.78
N GLU A 60 29.80 12.24 -6.29
CA GLU A 60 29.59 12.64 -7.69
C GLU A 60 30.85 12.33 -8.49
N ILE A 61 30.71 11.59 -9.59
CA ILE A 61 31.85 11.22 -10.44
C ILE A 61 32.00 12.19 -11.59
N GLY A 62 33.24 12.62 -11.87
CA GLY A 62 33.56 13.47 -13.02
C GLY A 62 33.64 14.96 -12.72
N GLY A 63 33.81 15.32 -11.44
CA GLY A 63 33.98 16.70 -11.01
C GLY A 63 35.39 17.27 -11.22
N LYS A 64 36.35 16.47 -11.69
CA LYS A 64 37.74 16.91 -11.95
C LYS A 64 38.00 17.11 -13.44
N ILE A 65 39.04 17.90 -13.71
CA ILE A 65 39.55 18.14 -15.07
C ILE A 65 39.91 16.80 -15.72
N GLY A 66 39.54 16.64 -16.99
CA GLY A 66 39.83 15.44 -17.78
C GLY A 66 38.64 14.49 -17.95
N PHE A 67 37.56 14.64 -17.17
CA PHE A 67 36.37 13.80 -17.36
C PHE A 67 35.66 14.09 -18.70
N SER A 68 35.66 15.35 -19.14
CA SER A 68 35.06 15.78 -20.41
C SER A 68 35.86 15.39 -21.64
N SER A 69 37.14 15.01 -21.50
CA SER A 69 38.00 14.58 -22.62
C SER A 69 37.91 13.08 -22.93
N ILE A 70 37.09 12.33 -22.20
CA ILE A 70 36.89 10.89 -22.43
C ILE A 70 36.13 10.69 -23.74
N ASP A 71 36.70 9.92 -24.67
CA ASP A 71 36.03 9.61 -25.95
C ASP A 71 35.03 8.46 -25.80
N TRP A 72 33.85 8.75 -25.26
CA TRP A 72 32.78 7.78 -24.98
C TRP A 72 32.32 6.91 -26.17
N ALA A 73 32.76 7.19 -27.40
CA ALA A 73 32.44 6.40 -28.59
C ALA A 73 33.25 5.08 -28.69
N ASN A 74 34.41 4.98 -28.04
CA ASN A 74 35.32 3.83 -28.19
C ASN A 74 35.04 2.71 -27.17
N GLY A 75 33.77 2.51 -26.78
CA GLY A 75 33.38 1.62 -25.69
C GLY A 75 33.59 0.13 -25.99
N PRO A 76 33.59 -0.74 -24.96
CA PRO A 76 32.99 -0.55 -23.63
C PRO A 76 33.85 0.23 -22.61
N TYR A 77 33.20 0.82 -21.61
CA TYR A 77 33.82 1.56 -20.49
C TYR A 77 33.49 0.84 -19.17
N PHE A 78 34.39 0.88 -18.18
CA PHE A 78 34.19 0.30 -16.85
C PHE A 78 34.55 1.33 -15.77
N ILE A 79 33.94 1.20 -14.59
CA ILE A 79 34.29 1.91 -13.37
C ILE A 79 34.94 0.92 -12.43
N LYS A 80 36.14 1.25 -11.94
CA LYS A 80 36.75 0.61 -10.79
C LYS A 80 36.60 1.53 -9.58
N THR A 81 36.17 0.98 -8.45
CA THR A 81 36.05 1.70 -7.18
C THR A 81 36.96 1.04 -6.17
N GLU A 82 37.84 1.81 -5.56
CA GLU A 82 38.70 1.35 -4.46
C GLU A 82 38.37 2.17 -3.19
N THR A 83 38.38 1.52 -2.02
CA THR A 83 38.00 2.18 -0.76
C THR A 83 38.96 1.78 0.34
N ASP A 84 39.41 2.80 1.09
CA ASP A 84 40.14 2.67 2.34
C ASP A 84 39.22 3.13 3.48
N PRO A 85 38.65 2.18 4.25
CA PRO A 85 37.79 2.50 5.39
C PRO A 85 38.48 3.31 6.50
N SER A 86 39.83 3.33 6.54
CA SER A 86 40.62 4.01 7.55
C SER A 86 41.07 5.42 7.13
N GLY A 87 40.74 5.84 5.90
CA GLY A 87 41.05 7.20 5.42
C GLY A 87 42.47 7.42 4.89
N GLY A 88 43.30 6.36 4.84
CA GLY A 88 44.71 6.39 4.43
C GLY A 88 44.92 6.20 2.93
N THR A 89 45.88 5.36 2.56
CA THR A 89 46.18 4.97 1.17
C THR A 89 46.09 3.45 0.96
N ASP A 90 45.56 2.72 1.94
CA ASP A 90 45.56 1.27 1.98
C ASP A 90 44.19 0.74 1.52
N TYR A 91 43.99 0.74 0.20
CA TYR A 91 42.74 0.31 -0.42
C TYR A 91 42.50 -1.18 -0.22
N SER A 92 41.44 -1.52 0.52
CA SER A 92 41.11 -2.90 0.89
C SER A 92 39.83 -3.41 0.23
N ILE A 93 39.00 -2.51 -0.30
CA ILE A 93 37.73 -2.86 -0.94
C ILE A 93 37.79 -2.38 -2.39
N SER A 94 37.68 -3.31 -3.36
CA SER A 94 37.69 -3.01 -4.79
C SER A 94 36.47 -3.60 -5.49
N SER A 95 35.86 -2.85 -6.41
CA SER A 95 34.75 -3.30 -7.26
C SER A 95 34.95 -2.80 -8.70
N VAL A 96 34.50 -3.58 -9.69
CA VAL A 96 34.51 -3.18 -11.11
C VAL A 96 33.10 -3.37 -11.69
N THR A 97 32.53 -2.31 -12.28
CA THR A 97 31.21 -2.33 -12.92
C THR A 97 31.29 -1.76 -14.34
N GLN A 98 30.64 -2.39 -15.32
CA GLN A 98 30.57 -1.85 -16.68
C GLN A 98 29.64 -0.62 -16.74
N LEU A 99 30.06 0.44 -17.41
CA LEU A 99 29.19 1.57 -17.76
C LEU A 99 28.40 1.23 -19.01
N LEU A 100 27.07 1.16 -18.85
CA LEU A 100 26.14 1.06 -19.96
C LEU A 100 25.70 2.46 -20.35
N SER A 101 26.02 2.87 -21.59
CA SER A 101 25.54 4.14 -22.13
C SER A 101 24.01 4.14 -22.14
N VAL A 102 23.41 5.09 -21.44
CA VAL A 102 21.99 5.41 -21.61
C VAL A 102 21.81 6.16 -22.94
N PRO A 103 20.66 6.04 -23.63
CA PRO A 103 20.47 6.60 -24.99
C PRO A 103 20.87 8.07 -25.15
N TYR A 104 20.78 8.85 -24.08
CA TYR A 104 21.13 10.27 -24.05
C TYR A 104 22.64 10.55 -24.16
N ALA A 105 23.50 9.63 -23.76
CA ALA A 105 24.97 9.78 -23.87
C ALA A 105 25.45 9.69 -25.33
N LEU A 106 24.73 8.96 -26.20
CA LEU A 106 25.06 8.86 -27.63
C LEU A 106 24.82 10.18 -28.37
N TYR A 107 23.86 11.00 -27.92
CA TYR A 107 23.53 12.29 -28.51
C TYR A 107 24.47 13.43 -28.11
N ALA A 108 25.28 13.26 -27.06
CA ALA A 108 26.15 14.31 -26.54
C ALA A 108 27.28 14.71 -27.52
N LYS A 109 27.72 13.79 -28.41
CA LYS A 109 28.73 14.10 -29.45
C LYS A 109 28.15 14.97 -30.58
N THR A 110 26.84 14.92 -30.81
CA THR A 110 26.17 15.65 -31.90
C THR A 110 25.64 17.02 -31.46
N ALA A 111 25.51 17.26 -30.15
CA ALA A 111 24.92 18.49 -29.60
C ALA A 111 25.89 19.68 -29.50
N GLY A 112 27.18 19.49 -29.83
CA GLY A 112 28.25 20.46 -29.59
C GLY A 112 28.81 21.20 -30.81
N SER A 113 28.03 21.46 -31.86
CA SER A 113 28.47 22.35 -32.95
C SER A 113 27.50 23.53 -33.13
N SER A 114 27.89 24.70 -32.64
CA SER A 114 27.13 25.95 -32.78
C SER A 114 27.63 26.84 -33.94
N ILE A 115 28.38 26.28 -34.90
CA ILE A 115 28.76 27.01 -36.11
C ILE A 115 28.55 26.12 -37.34
N PRO A 116 27.47 26.31 -38.10
CA PRO A 116 27.40 25.78 -39.45
C PRO A 116 28.57 26.34 -40.26
N GLY A 117 29.42 25.47 -40.83
CA GLY A 117 30.41 25.89 -41.83
C GLY A 117 29.72 26.51 -43.05
N PRO A 118 30.45 27.25 -43.92
CA PRO A 118 29.86 27.82 -45.12
C PRO A 118 29.14 26.74 -45.92
N LYS A 119 27.86 26.99 -46.23
CA LYS A 119 27.02 26.09 -47.01
C LYS A 119 27.69 25.90 -48.38
N GLY A 120 28.17 24.69 -48.65
CA GLY A 120 28.51 24.29 -50.02
C GLY A 120 27.27 24.36 -50.89
N ASP A 121 27.46 24.65 -52.18
CA ASP A 121 26.36 24.65 -53.15
C ASP A 121 25.50 23.40 -52.97
N THR A 122 24.19 23.59 -52.94
CA THR A 122 23.22 22.50 -52.79
C THR A 122 23.45 21.53 -53.94
N GLY A 123 24.11 20.39 -53.65
CA GLY A 123 24.10 19.26 -54.58
C GLY A 123 22.65 18.89 -54.88
N GLU A 124 22.37 18.45 -56.12
CA GLU A 124 21.05 17.97 -56.50
C GLU A 124 20.53 17.05 -55.39
N GLN A 125 19.35 17.38 -54.86
CA GLN A 125 18.73 16.59 -53.82
C GLN A 125 18.56 15.17 -54.37
N GLY A 126 19.31 14.22 -53.83
CA GLY A 126 19.13 12.82 -54.18
C GLY A 126 17.67 12.42 -54.00
N GLU A 127 17.13 11.66 -54.95
CA GLU A 127 15.79 11.06 -54.89
C GLU A 127 15.51 10.59 -53.46
N ALA A 128 14.35 10.98 -52.92
CA ALA A 128 13.96 10.59 -51.57
C ALA A 128 14.08 9.06 -51.45
N GLY A 129 14.81 8.58 -50.44
CA GLY A 129 14.91 7.15 -50.17
C GLY A 129 13.51 6.59 -50.01
N LYS A 130 13.14 5.62 -50.84
CA LYS A 130 11.87 4.88 -50.73
C LYS A 130 11.69 4.43 -49.28
N ASP A 131 10.53 4.78 -48.70
CA ASP A 131 10.18 4.39 -47.34
C ASP A 131 10.44 2.90 -47.14
N GLY A 132 11.05 2.55 -46.01
CA GLY A 132 11.20 1.15 -45.63
C GLY A 132 9.83 0.50 -45.62
N ILE A 133 9.71 -0.69 -46.22
CA ILE A 133 8.48 -1.48 -46.12
C ILE A 133 8.15 -1.67 -44.63
N ASN A 134 6.91 -1.37 -44.24
CA ASN A 134 6.45 -1.73 -42.92
C ASN A 134 6.66 -3.24 -42.72
N GLY A 135 7.15 -3.61 -41.53
CA GLY A 135 7.24 -5.02 -41.16
C GLY A 135 5.88 -5.68 -41.30
N ILE A 136 5.86 -6.94 -41.72
CA ILE A 136 4.63 -7.74 -41.75
C ILE A 136 4.06 -7.83 -40.33
N ASP A 137 2.77 -7.53 -40.18
CA ASP A 137 2.07 -7.70 -38.92
C ASP A 137 2.13 -9.17 -38.48
N GLY A 138 2.43 -9.39 -37.19
CA GLY A 138 2.46 -10.73 -36.61
C GLY A 138 1.07 -11.37 -36.52
N LYS A 139 1.03 -12.70 -36.33
CA LYS A 139 -0.23 -13.43 -36.09
C LYS A 139 -0.94 -12.89 -34.84
N SER A 140 -2.25 -12.74 -34.91
CA SER A 140 -3.06 -12.41 -33.73
C SER A 140 -3.11 -13.59 -32.75
N ALA A 141 -3.42 -13.32 -31.48
CA ALA A 141 -3.61 -14.36 -30.47
C ALA A 141 -4.70 -15.38 -30.88
N TYR A 142 -5.76 -14.92 -31.55
CA TYR A 142 -6.81 -15.76 -32.11
C TYR A 142 -6.29 -16.65 -33.26
N GLN A 143 -5.43 -16.12 -34.13
CA GLN A 143 -4.82 -16.92 -35.19
C GLN A 143 -3.87 -17.99 -34.63
N THR A 144 -3.09 -17.67 -33.59
CA THR A 144 -2.27 -18.67 -32.88
C THR A 144 -3.13 -19.73 -32.18
N TRP A 145 -4.31 -19.36 -31.68
CA TRP A 145 -5.26 -20.29 -31.09
C TRP A 145 -5.85 -21.25 -32.14
N LEU A 146 -6.19 -20.77 -33.34
CA LEU A 146 -6.60 -21.62 -34.47
C LEU A 146 -5.48 -22.55 -34.93
N ASP A 147 -4.24 -22.05 -35.03
CA ASP A 147 -3.07 -22.84 -35.42
C ASP A 147 -2.77 -23.99 -34.44
N ALA A 148 -3.20 -23.88 -33.18
CA ALA A 148 -3.11 -24.92 -32.17
C ALA A 148 -4.19 -26.02 -32.32
N GLY A 149 -4.98 -26.00 -33.40
CA GLY A 149 -6.01 -26.98 -33.72
C GLY A 149 -7.37 -26.70 -33.06
N ASN A 150 -7.55 -25.53 -32.47
CA ASN A 150 -8.84 -25.14 -31.92
C ASN A 150 -9.79 -24.66 -33.03
N MET A 151 -11.10 -24.88 -32.83
CA MET A 151 -12.15 -24.43 -33.73
C MET A 151 -13.15 -23.58 -32.95
N GLY A 152 -13.58 -22.47 -33.52
CA GLY A 152 -14.54 -21.56 -32.91
C GLY A 152 -14.35 -20.14 -33.44
N SER A 153 -15.27 -19.25 -33.09
CA SER A 153 -15.28 -17.82 -33.40
C SER A 153 -14.39 -17.01 -32.44
N GLU A 154 -14.06 -15.78 -32.83
CA GLU A 154 -13.33 -14.85 -31.94
C GLU A 154 -14.10 -14.57 -30.64
N THR A 155 -15.43 -14.55 -30.70
CA THR A 155 -16.29 -14.42 -29.53
C THR A 155 -16.14 -15.59 -28.56
N GLU A 156 -16.06 -16.82 -29.07
CA GLU A 156 -15.84 -18.02 -28.26
C GLU A 156 -14.42 -18.05 -27.69
N PHE A 157 -13.43 -17.59 -28.46
CA PHE A 157 -12.05 -17.40 -27.97
C PHE A 157 -12.00 -16.43 -26.79
N ILE A 158 -12.60 -15.24 -26.89
CA ILE A 158 -12.63 -14.27 -25.79
C ILE A 158 -13.41 -14.79 -24.57
N ALA A 159 -14.47 -15.58 -24.79
CA ALA A 159 -15.19 -16.24 -23.70
C ALA A 159 -14.30 -17.27 -22.98
N SER A 160 -13.47 -18.02 -23.71
CA SER A 160 -12.55 -19.01 -23.14
C SER A 160 -11.47 -18.40 -22.24
N LEU A 161 -11.08 -17.15 -22.48
CA LEU A 161 -10.08 -16.43 -21.68
C LEU A 161 -10.63 -15.90 -20.36
N LYS A 162 -11.96 -15.83 -20.20
CA LYS A 162 -12.58 -15.41 -18.94
C LYS A 162 -12.60 -16.60 -17.98
N GLY A 163 -11.81 -16.53 -16.92
CA GLY A 163 -11.91 -17.46 -15.80
C GLY A 163 -13.35 -17.51 -15.27
N THR A 164 -13.76 -18.68 -14.76
CA THR A 164 -15.06 -18.82 -14.12
C THR A 164 -15.16 -17.83 -12.95
N LYS A 165 -16.33 -17.22 -12.78
CA LYS A 165 -16.60 -16.39 -11.60
C LYS A 165 -16.43 -17.27 -10.36
N GLY A 166 -15.58 -16.83 -9.43
CA GLY A 166 -15.36 -17.55 -8.17
C GLY A 166 -16.67 -17.81 -7.44
N GLU A 167 -16.77 -18.97 -6.80
CA GLU A 167 -17.93 -19.32 -5.99
C GLU A 167 -18.16 -18.27 -4.90
N LYS A 168 -19.42 -17.94 -4.64
CA LYS A 168 -19.77 -17.03 -3.55
C LYS A 168 -19.36 -17.70 -2.25
N GLY A 169 -18.56 -17.01 -1.43
CA GLY A 169 -18.19 -17.51 -0.11
C GLY A 169 -19.41 -17.91 0.71
N GLU A 170 -19.29 -19.00 1.46
CA GLU A 170 -20.38 -19.46 2.32
C GLU A 170 -20.78 -18.37 3.33
N PRO A 171 -22.07 -18.24 3.66
CA PRO A 171 -22.50 -17.36 4.75
C PRO A 171 -21.76 -17.71 6.05
N GLY A 172 -21.36 -16.69 6.81
CA GLY A 172 -20.81 -16.91 8.15
C GLY A 172 -21.81 -17.64 9.04
N THR A 173 -21.31 -18.50 9.94
CA THR A 173 -22.16 -19.17 10.92
C THR A 173 -22.86 -18.14 11.81
N PRO A 174 -24.14 -18.34 12.18
CA PRO A 174 -24.79 -17.52 13.21
C PRO A 174 -23.94 -17.48 14.48
N GLY A 175 -23.89 -16.34 15.16
CA GLY A 175 -23.20 -16.22 16.45
C GLY A 175 -23.87 -17.06 17.52
N ASP A 176 -23.09 -17.47 18.53
CA ASP A 176 -23.60 -18.23 19.66
C ASP A 176 -24.71 -17.46 20.39
N LYS A 177 -25.75 -18.19 20.80
CA LYS A 177 -26.81 -17.63 21.65
C LYS A 177 -26.19 -17.25 23.00
N GLY A 178 -26.38 -16.01 23.45
CA GLY A 178 -25.91 -15.57 24.77
C GLY A 178 -26.53 -16.37 25.92
N ASP A 179 -25.82 -16.39 27.06
CA ASP A 179 -26.25 -17.08 28.29
C ASP A 179 -27.62 -16.58 28.77
N ALA A 180 -28.41 -17.48 29.37
CA ALA A 180 -29.65 -17.10 30.02
C ALA A 180 -29.34 -16.21 31.24
N GLY A 181 -30.02 -15.06 31.36
CA GLY A 181 -29.89 -14.21 32.54
C GLY A 181 -30.32 -14.93 33.83
N THR A 182 -29.70 -14.60 34.96
CA THR A 182 -30.13 -15.07 36.29
C THR A 182 -31.54 -14.54 36.56
N GLY A 183 -32.55 -15.42 36.51
CA GLY A 183 -33.96 -15.02 36.66
C GLY A 183 -34.28 -14.47 38.05
N LEU A 184 -35.14 -13.45 38.10
CA LEU A 184 -35.70 -12.94 39.36
C LEU A 184 -36.87 -13.84 39.83
N THR A 185 -36.96 -14.12 41.13
CA THR A 185 -38.00 -14.96 41.73
C THR A 185 -39.09 -14.10 42.37
N ASN A 186 -40.33 -14.26 41.92
CA ASN A 186 -41.50 -13.56 42.47
C ASN A 186 -41.92 -14.13 43.84
N ARG A 187 -42.11 -13.26 44.83
CA ARG A 187 -42.58 -13.61 46.18
C ARG A 187 -44.01 -13.16 46.48
N GLY A 188 -44.69 -12.54 45.51
CA GLY A 188 -46.04 -12.00 45.69
C GLY A 188 -46.06 -10.69 46.48
N GLU A 189 -47.19 -10.40 47.13
CA GLU A 189 -47.35 -9.23 48.02
C GLU A 189 -46.42 -9.33 49.24
N TRP A 190 -45.86 -8.20 49.67
CA TRP A 190 -44.96 -8.14 50.82
C TRP A 190 -45.68 -8.47 52.11
N VAL A 191 -45.04 -9.29 52.95
CA VAL A 191 -45.55 -9.67 54.27
C VAL A 191 -44.44 -9.47 55.30
N SER A 192 -44.71 -8.64 56.31
CA SER A 192 -43.79 -8.38 57.42
C SER A 192 -43.38 -9.67 58.12
N GLY A 193 -42.08 -9.83 58.39
CA GLY A 193 -41.47 -11.02 58.98
C GLY A 193 -41.09 -12.11 57.97
N SER A 194 -41.32 -11.90 56.68
CA SER A 194 -40.88 -12.84 55.64
C SER A 194 -39.37 -12.75 55.41
N ILE A 195 -38.78 -13.89 55.06
CA ILE A 195 -37.38 -13.96 54.64
C ILE A 195 -37.29 -13.75 53.13
N TYR A 196 -36.39 -12.85 52.72
CA TYR A 196 -36.07 -12.54 51.33
C TYR A 196 -34.58 -12.75 51.06
N LYS A 197 -34.22 -13.16 49.85
CA LYS A 197 -32.83 -13.33 49.42
C LYS A 197 -32.51 -12.67 48.08
N SER A 198 -31.23 -12.47 47.81
CA SER A 198 -30.75 -11.89 46.54
C SER A 198 -31.39 -12.58 45.32
N GLY A 199 -31.91 -11.77 44.40
CA GLY A 199 -32.65 -12.24 43.22
C GLY A 199 -34.15 -12.44 43.43
N GLU A 200 -34.71 -12.11 44.60
CA GLU A 200 -36.15 -12.10 44.84
C GLU A 200 -36.76 -10.70 44.70
N TYR A 201 -38.04 -10.66 44.33
CA TYR A 201 -38.84 -9.44 44.32
C TYR A 201 -40.24 -9.67 44.87
N THR A 202 -40.87 -8.60 45.35
CA THR A 202 -42.20 -8.60 45.97
C THR A 202 -42.99 -7.37 45.50
N PHE A 203 -44.30 -7.33 45.77
CA PHE A 203 -45.15 -6.18 45.50
C PHE A 203 -45.55 -5.51 46.81
N ALA A 204 -45.39 -4.18 46.90
CA ALA A 204 -45.77 -3.39 48.05
C ALA A 204 -46.08 -1.95 47.60
N ALA A 205 -46.63 -1.12 48.48
CA ALA A 205 -46.92 0.28 48.17
C ALA A 205 -45.69 1.02 47.58
N SER A 206 -45.91 1.85 46.56
CA SER A 206 -44.86 2.70 45.98
C SER A 206 -44.34 3.73 46.98
N ALA A 207 -43.06 4.08 46.91
CA ALA A 207 -42.51 5.16 47.74
C ALA A 207 -43.06 6.54 47.31
N SER A 208 -43.44 6.67 46.03
CA SER A 208 -43.96 7.93 45.48
C SER A 208 -45.47 8.12 45.70
N ASN A 209 -46.21 7.03 45.87
CA ASN A 209 -47.65 7.06 46.07
C ASN A 209 -48.12 5.77 46.78
N ALA A 210 -48.50 5.89 48.05
CA ALA A 210 -48.93 4.75 48.85
C ALA A 210 -50.23 4.09 48.38
N ALA A 211 -51.00 4.71 47.47
CA ALA A 211 -52.23 4.16 46.91
C ALA A 211 -52.01 3.18 45.74
N ILE A 212 -50.77 3.04 45.25
CA ILE A 212 -50.43 2.10 44.17
C ILE A 212 -49.37 1.10 44.62
N ASN A 213 -49.47 -0.14 44.14
CA ASN A 213 -48.44 -1.15 44.34
C ASN A 213 -47.35 -1.02 43.28
N SER A 214 -46.11 -1.23 43.72
CA SER A 214 -44.92 -1.24 42.89
C SER A 214 -44.13 -2.52 43.11
N MET A 215 -43.25 -2.83 42.16
CA MET A 215 -42.36 -3.97 42.27
C MET A 215 -41.11 -3.55 43.04
N TRP A 216 -40.80 -4.28 44.09
CA TRP A 216 -39.64 -4.06 44.95
C TRP A 216 -38.67 -5.22 44.82
N ILE A 217 -37.43 -4.92 44.46
CA ILE A 217 -36.36 -5.92 44.28
C ILE A 217 -35.49 -5.88 45.52
N TYR A 218 -35.22 -7.05 46.11
CA TYR A 218 -34.31 -7.15 47.23
C TYR A 218 -32.86 -7.04 46.73
N GLN A 219 -32.11 -6.06 47.24
CA GLN A 219 -30.75 -5.73 46.81
C GLN A 219 -29.67 -6.12 47.83
N GLY A 220 -30.05 -6.69 48.98
CA GLY A 220 -29.11 -7.10 50.01
C GLY A 220 -28.27 -8.32 49.60
N ASN A 221 -27.03 -8.39 50.11
CA ASN A 221 -26.11 -9.49 49.85
C ASN A 221 -26.37 -10.66 50.82
N GLY A 222 -27.37 -11.49 50.56
CA GLY A 222 -27.71 -12.65 51.40
C GLY A 222 -29.20 -12.79 51.67
N THR A 223 -29.57 -13.32 52.84
CA THR A 223 -30.97 -13.40 53.30
C THR A 223 -31.25 -12.36 54.38
N THR A 224 -32.42 -11.71 54.34
CA THR A 224 -32.91 -10.84 55.42
C THR A 224 -34.32 -11.22 55.84
N THR A 225 -34.65 -11.01 57.11
CA THR A 225 -36.04 -11.02 57.59
C THR A 225 -36.57 -9.59 57.48
N SER A 226 -37.42 -9.32 56.49
CA SER A 226 -37.95 -7.98 56.26
C SER A 226 -39.14 -7.70 57.18
N THR A 227 -38.94 -6.83 58.17
CA THR A 227 -40.02 -6.37 59.07
C THR A 227 -40.49 -4.96 58.74
N ILE A 228 -39.68 -4.20 57.99
CA ILE A 228 -39.95 -2.84 57.54
C ILE A 228 -40.46 -2.90 56.09
N SER A 229 -41.50 -2.13 55.78
CA SER A 229 -42.06 -2.04 54.42
C SER A 229 -40.98 -1.61 53.42
N PRO A 230 -40.92 -2.19 52.21
CA PRO A 230 -39.92 -1.83 51.19
C PRO A 230 -39.83 -0.33 50.90
N ALA A 231 -40.96 0.39 50.90
CA ALA A 231 -41.02 1.84 50.71
C ALA A 231 -40.28 2.66 51.77
N LEU A 232 -39.97 2.07 52.91
CA LEU A 232 -39.31 2.72 54.05
C LEU A 232 -37.92 2.11 54.35
N ASP A 233 -37.45 1.16 53.54
CA ASP A 233 -36.20 0.42 53.74
C ASP A 233 -35.37 0.40 52.46
N SER A 234 -34.78 1.56 52.13
CA SER A 234 -33.93 1.75 50.96
C SER A 234 -32.57 1.06 51.08
N GLU A 235 -32.24 0.46 52.23
CA GLU A 235 -31.04 -0.33 52.41
C GLU A 235 -31.21 -1.71 51.79
N ASN A 236 -32.35 -2.37 52.05
CA ASN A 236 -32.62 -3.72 51.55
C ASN A 236 -33.41 -3.76 50.24
N TRP A 237 -34.11 -2.68 49.89
CA TRP A 237 -35.04 -2.67 48.77
C TRP A 237 -34.78 -1.54 47.78
N VAL A 238 -34.95 -1.88 46.50
CA VAL A 238 -35.01 -0.91 45.41
C VAL A 238 -36.35 -1.01 44.69
N GLU A 239 -37.00 0.14 44.48
CA GLU A 239 -38.24 0.22 43.71
C GLU A 239 -37.92 0.13 42.21
N PHE A 240 -38.59 -0.77 41.50
CA PHE A 240 -38.47 -0.82 40.05
C PHE A 240 -39.29 0.31 39.42
N THR A 241 -38.58 1.26 38.82
CA THR A 241 -39.20 2.32 38.00
C THR A 241 -39.00 2.02 36.53
N ALA A 242 -40.09 1.78 35.79
CA ALA A 242 -40.00 1.67 34.34
C ALA A 242 -39.65 3.04 33.73
N PRO A 243 -38.63 3.14 32.86
CA PRO A 243 -38.40 4.38 32.13
C PRO A 243 -39.58 4.65 31.21
N SER A 244 -40.07 5.90 31.19
CA SER A 244 -41.02 6.30 30.16
C SER A 244 -40.30 6.29 28.81
N GLY A 245 -40.82 5.51 27.86
CA GLY A 245 -40.30 5.53 26.49
C GLY A 245 -40.42 6.92 25.88
N PRO A 246 -39.59 7.24 24.86
CA PRO A 246 -39.79 8.47 24.11
C PRO A 246 -41.22 8.52 23.58
N LYS A 247 -41.85 9.71 23.65
CA LYS A 247 -43.16 9.94 23.04
C LYS A 247 -43.06 9.52 21.57
N GLY A 248 -43.89 8.58 21.14
CA GLY A 248 -43.91 8.16 19.74
C GLY A 248 -44.18 9.35 18.82
N ASP A 249 -43.60 9.32 17.62
CA ASP A 249 -43.83 10.36 16.62
C ASP A 249 -45.32 10.51 16.35
N THR A 250 -45.79 11.75 16.27
CA THR A 250 -47.15 12.04 15.84
C THR A 250 -47.36 11.42 14.46
N GLY A 251 -48.29 10.48 14.33
CA GLY A 251 -48.54 9.77 13.07
C GLY A 251 -48.73 10.73 11.90
N ALA A 252 -48.12 10.41 10.76
CA ALA A 252 -48.16 11.25 9.56
C ALA A 252 -49.62 11.57 9.17
N GLN A 253 -49.94 12.86 9.09
CA GLN A 253 -51.18 13.36 8.50
C GLN A 253 -51.10 13.20 6.97
N ASP A 254 -51.24 11.97 6.47
CA ASP A 254 -51.39 11.72 5.04
C ASP A 254 -52.83 12.05 4.60
N ARG A 255 -53.23 13.31 4.73
CA ARG A 255 -54.42 13.79 4.01
C ARG A 255 -53.98 14.16 2.59
N LYS A 256 -53.87 13.16 1.71
CA LYS A 256 -53.86 13.40 0.26
C LYS A 256 -55.14 14.15 -0.09
N GLU A 257 -55.02 15.43 -0.44
CA GLU A 257 -56.09 16.18 -1.08
C GLU A 257 -56.42 15.48 -2.41
N LEU A 258 -57.52 14.73 -2.42
CA LEU A 258 -58.18 14.28 -3.64
C LEU A 258 -58.62 15.53 -4.40
N LYS A 259 -57.85 15.91 -5.43
CA LYS A 259 -58.33 16.86 -6.43
C LYS A 259 -59.45 16.18 -7.22
N GLU A 260 -60.69 16.47 -6.85
CA GLU A 260 -61.85 16.09 -7.66
C GLU A 260 -61.82 16.85 -8.98
N THR A 261 -61.36 16.19 -10.03
CA THR A 261 -61.55 16.65 -11.41
C THR A 261 -63.03 16.52 -11.74
N LYS A 262 -63.78 17.61 -11.68
CA LYS A 262 -65.15 17.66 -12.20
C LYS A 262 -65.12 17.43 -13.71
N VAL A 263 -65.53 16.24 -14.13
CA VAL A 263 -65.85 15.95 -15.53
C VAL A 263 -67.22 16.58 -15.81
N ASN A 264 -67.22 17.73 -16.49
CA ASN A 264 -68.43 18.24 -17.12
C ASN A 264 -68.79 17.32 -18.29
N LYS A 265 -69.87 16.55 -18.15
CA LYS A 265 -70.56 15.96 -19.31
C LYS A 265 -71.52 17.00 -19.88
N VAL A 266 -71.40 17.18 -21.19
CA VAL A 266 -72.35 17.85 -22.09
C VAL A 266 -73.66 17.08 -22.12
#